data_AF-A0A146KX15-F1
#
_entry.id   AF-A0A146KX15-F1
#
_cell.length_a   1.000
_cell.length_b   1.000
_cell.length_c   1.000
_cell.angle_alpha   90.00
_cell.angle_beta   90.00
_cell.angle_gamma   90.00
#
_symmetry.space_group_name_H-M   'P 1'
#
loop_
_entity.id
_entity.type
_entity.pdbx_description
1 polymer ?
#
loop_
_entity_poly.entity_id
_entity_poly.type
_entity_poly.pdbx_seq_one_letter_code
_entity_poly.pdbx_strand_id
1 'polypeptide(L)'
;MSVQLRSRKKSSIPAVEVVKQLDSFPKINKDDFIERSSIGGVASIIAYTIIILIIIFEIRYYYGSDVAFQFVPDTDFNAKLKVNLDITVAMPCHSIGADILDSTNQNFMVFGTLEEEDTWFEMSEEQKAHFEDIRYFNSYLTEEFHAVNELLWKSAHSFQPSAVPKRSTIPNQAPDACRVFGSLELNKVAGNLHITAGKSLNLPDGHIHLPVFMFQSAYNFSHRIHHLSFGDSTAGIIHPLDGDEKITENPVTLYQYFIEIVPTDVETFLSQAKTYQYSVKENMRVIDHDNNSHGMPGIYFKYDFSAMKVIVTQTREPLFQFFVRLSSTVAGIFVIAGILSNVAQMIIKKFNLEQIIEQKLDPISERSDDMLI
;
A
#
# COMPACT_ATOMS: atom_id res chain seq x y z
N MET A 1 -79.18 8.11 26.87
CA MET A 1 -77.89 7.40 26.99
C MET A 1 -76.86 8.28 26.28
N SER A 2 -76.23 9.19 27.02
CA SER A 2 -75.35 10.24 26.50
C SER A 2 -73.92 9.95 26.95
N VAL A 3 -73.03 9.67 25.99
CA VAL A 3 -71.61 9.39 26.24
C VAL A 3 -70.82 10.69 26.11
N GLN A 4 -70.19 11.12 27.21
CA GLN A 4 -69.22 12.22 27.25
C GLN A 4 -67.89 11.77 26.61
N LEU A 5 -67.43 12.50 25.59
CA LEU A 5 -66.06 12.37 25.07
C LEU A 5 -65.11 13.28 25.87
N ARG A 6 -64.13 12.64 26.50
CA ARG A 6 -63.10 13.22 27.37
C ARG A 6 -62.01 13.89 26.52
N SER A 7 -61.87 15.21 26.62
CA SER A 7 -60.78 15.97 25.98
C SER A 7 -59.43 15.69 26.68
N ARG A 8 -58.40 15.39 25.89
CA ARG A 8 -57.04 15.04 26.33
C ARG A 8 -56.22 16.34 26.48
N LYS A 9 -55.97 16.76 27.72
CA LYS A 9 -55.13 17.93 28.06
C LYS A 9 -53.67 17.65 27.68
N LYS A 10 -53.13 18.41 26.72
CA LYS A 10 -51.72 18.31 26.27
C LYS A 10 -50.85 19.15 27.21
N SER A 11 -49.94 18.54 27.95
CA SER A 11 -49.00 19.24 28.84
C SER A 11 -47.94 19.98 28.01
N SER A 12 -47.89 21.31 28.09
CA SER A 12 -46.81 22.11 27.53
C SER A 12 -45.60 22.12 28.48
N ILE A 13 -44.42 21.82 27.92
CA ILE A 13 -43.13 21.94 28.62
C ILE A 13 -42.79 23.44 28.67
N PRO A 14 -42.43 24.01 29.84
CA PRO A 14 -42.28 25.46 30.04
C PRO A 14 -41.21 26.12 29.15
N ALA A 15 -40.25 25.35 28.62
CA ALA A 15 -39.23 25.85 27.69
C ALA A 15 -39.80 26.33 26.34
N VAL A 16 -40.93 25.77 25.87
CA VAL A 16 -41.54 26.13 24.59
C VAL A 16 -42.25 27.49 24.66
N GLU A 17 -42.76 27.85 25.84
CA GLU A 17 -43.45 29.12 26.08
C GLU A 17 -42.45 30.29 26.07
N VAL A 18 -41.27 30.10 26.67
CA VAL A 18 -40.20 31.12 26.76
C VAL A 18 -39.59 31.40 25.37
N VAL A 19 -39.38 30.36 24.56
CA VAL A 19 -38.88 30.52 23.18
C VAL A 19 -39.90 31.25 22.29
N LYS A 20 -41.20 31.06 22.52
CA LYS A 20 -42.26 31.80 21.81
C LYS A 20 -42.35 33.28 22.18
N GLN A 21 -41.92 33.67 23.38
CA GLN A 21 -41.94 35.06 23.83
C GLN A 21 -40.74 35.88 23.32
N LEU A 22 -39.68 35.21 22.85
CA LEU A 22 -38.52 35.84 22.20
C LEU A 22 -38.69 36.00 20.68
N ASP A 23 -39.80 35.51 20.11
CA ASP A 23 -40.12 35.64 18.68
C ASP A 23 -40.83 36.97 18.41
N SER A 24 -40.05 38.06 18.31
CA SER A 24 -40.54 39.44 18.12
C SER A 24 -40.83 39.79 16.65
N PHE A 25 -40.88 38.82 15.75
CA PHE A 25 -41.07 39.08 14.33
C PHE A 25 -42.52 38.86 13.89
N PRO A 26 -43.09 39.77 13.08
CA PRO A 26 -44.44 39.60 12.53
C PRO A 26 -44.48 38.35 11.65
N LYS A 27 -45.43 37.45 11.92
CA LYS A 27 -45.62 36.23 11.15
C LYS A 27 -46.24 36.57 9.80
N ILE A 28 -45.38 36.65 8.79
CA ILE A 28 -45.77 36.87 7.40
C ILE A 28 -46.51 35.61 6.91
N ASN A 29 -47.70 35.78 6.33
CA ASN A 29 -48.42 34.68 5.70
C ASN A 29 -47.59 34.15 4.53
N LYS A 30 -47.10 32.91 4.67
CA LYS A 30 -46.18 32.29 3.71
C LYS A 30 -46.79 32.06 2.33
N ASP A 31 -48.12 32.07 2.25
CA ASP A 31 -48.87 31.78 1.03
C ASP A 31 -48.91 32.97 0.06
N ASP A 32 -48.63 34.19 0.52
CA ASP A 32 -48.62 35.40 -0.33
C ASP A 32 -47.28 35.65 -1.05
N PHE A 33 -46.20 34.95 -0.66
CA PHE A 33 -44.83 35.20 -1.15
C PHE A 33 -44.10 33.96 -1.71
N ILE A 34 -44.76 32.79 -1.77
CA ILE A 34 -44.16 31.56 -2.26
C ILE A 34 -44.98 31.03 -3.44
N GLU A 35 -44.62 31.44 -4.66
CA GLU A 35 -45.15 30.80 -5.88
C GLU A 35 -44.61 29.37 -5.99
N ARG A 36 -45.48 28.37 -5.80
CA ARG A 36 -45.12 26.97 -5.96
C ARG A 36 -45.00 26.64 -7.45
N SER A 37 -43.78 26.59 -7.98
CA SER A 37 -43.54 26.07 -9.33
C SER A 37 -43.27 24.55 -9.29
N SER A 38 -43.91 23.79 -10.18
CA SER A 38 -43.71 22.34 -10.30
C SER A 38 -42.25 21.98 -10.63
N ILE A 39 -41.59 22.83 -11.43
CA ILE A 39 -40.18 22.72 -11.81
C ILE A 39 -39.24 22.99 -10.63
N GLY A 40 -39.56 23.96 -9.77
CA GLY A 40 -38.77 24.25 -8.57
C GLY A 40 -38.80 23.12 -7.55
N GLY A 41 -39.93 22.40 -7.46
CA GLY A 41 -40.07 21.20 -6.63
C GLY A 41 -39.15 20.07 -7.08
N VAL A 42 -39.13 19.75 -8.38
CA VAL A 42 -38.25 18.70 -8.94
C VAL A 42 -36.77 19.06 -8.77
N ALA A 43 -36.40 20.31 -9.05
CA ALA A 43 -35.02 20.78 -8.88
C ALA A 43 -34.55 20.67 -7.42
N SER A 44 -35.43 20.96 -6.46
CA SER A 44 -35.13 20.82 -5.03
C SER A 44 -34.89 19.37 -4.62
N ILE A 45 -35.70 18.41 -5.11
CA ILE A 45 -35.53 16.97 -4.82
C ILE A 45 -34.20 16.47 -5.35
N ILE A 46 -33.83 16.86 -6.58
CA ILE A 46 -32.54 16.51 -7.18
C ILE A 46 -31.39 17.10 -6.36
N ALA A 47 -31.49 18.38 -5.98
CA ALA A 47 -30.47 19.05 -5.17
C ALA A 47 -30.27 18.37 -3.81
N TYR A 48 -31.34 18.03 -3.09
CA TYR A 48 -31.24 17.30 -1.81
C TYR A 48 -30.62 15.90 -1.99
N THR A 49 -30.97 15.20 -3.07
CA THR A 49 -30.38 13.89 -3.38
C THR A 49 -28.87 14.00 -3.62
N ILE A 50 -28.44 15.01 -4.38
CA ILE A 50 -27.01 15.30 -4.63
C ILE A 50 -26.29 15.68 -3.33
N ILE A 51 -26.90 16.52 -2.49
CA ILE A 51 -26.34 16.91 -1.18
C ILE A 51 -26.12 15.67 -0.32
N ILE A 52 -27.11 14.77 -0.22
CA ILE A 52 -26.98 13.54 0.57
C ILE A 52 -25.84 12.66 0.04
N LEU A 53 -25.77 12.47 -1.29
CA LEU A 53 -24.69 11.69 -1.90
C LEU A 53 -23.31 12.28 -1.59
N ILE A 54 -23.15 13.60 -1.75
CA ILE A 54 -21.88 14.26 -1.48
C ILE A 54 -21.52 14.22 0.00
N ILE A 55 -22.49 14.39 0.91
CA ILE A 55 -22.24 14.21 2.35
C ILE A 55 -21.73 12.80 2.64
N ILE A 56 -22.32 11.76 2.03
CA ILE A 56 -21.83 10.38 2.19
C ILE A 56 -20.39 10.25 1.67
N PHE A 57 -20.07 10.82 0.50
CA PHE A 57 -18.72 10.80 -0.04
C PHE A 57 -17.73 11.57 0.84
N GLU A 58 -18.11 12.73 1.36
CA GLU A 58 -17.26 13.56 2.21
C GLU A 58 -16.99 12.89 3.56
N ILE A 59 -18.01 12.25 4.13
CA ILE A 59 -17.86 11.43 5.35
C ILE A 59 -16.91 10.26 5.06
N ARG A 60 -17.08 9.54 3.94
CA ARG A 60 -16.16 8.45 3.56
C ARG A 60 -14.74 8.94 3.34
N TYR A 61 -14.58 10.10 2.71
CA TYR A 61 -13.28 10.73 2.50
C TYR A 61 -12.63 11.08 3.84
N TYR A 62 -13.36 11.71 4.76
CA TYR A 62 -12.88 12.08 6.09
C TYR A 62 -12.44 10.88 6.95
N TYR A 63 -13.18 9.76 6.86
CA TYR A 63 -12.78 8.52 7.53
C TYR A 63 -11.63 7.80 6.83
N GLY A 64 -11.31 8.16 5.58
CA GLY A 64 -10.10 7.70 4.91
C GLY A 64 -8.86 8.32 5.56
N SER A 65 -7.85 7.50 5.81
CA SER A 65 -6.50 8.03 6.07
C SER A 65 -5.77 8.20 4.75
N ASP A 66 -4.97 9.26 4.68
CA ASP A 66 -4.00 9.48 3.62
C ASP A 66 -2.59 9.14 4.12
N VAL A 67 -1.71 8.73 3.21
CA VAL A 67 -0.33 8.33 3.52
C VAL A 67 0.61 9.30 2.82
N ALA A 68 1.35 10.07 3.60
CA ALA A 68 2.33 11.01 3.09
C ALA A 68 3.74 10.42 3.20
N PHE A 69 4.49 10.47 2.09
CA PHE A 69 5.88 10.05 2.01
C PHE A 69 6.80 11.28 1.98
N GLN A 70 7.70 11.36 2.95
CA GLN A 70 8.70 12.44 3.01
C GLN A 70 10.10 11.86 2.90
N PHE A 71 10.90 12.39 1.96
CA PHE A 71 12.30 12.00 1.80
C PHE A 71 13.20 12.98 2.56
N VAL A 72 13.97 12.46 3.50
CA VAL A 72 14.89 13.25 4.33
C VAL A 72 16.28 12.62 4.32
N PRO A 73 17.36 13.39 4.54
CA PRO A 73 18.68 12.80 4.75
C PRO A 73 18.68 11.87 5.96
N ASP A 74 19.32 10.72 5.81
CA ASP A 74 19.54 9.83 6.93
C ASP A 74 20.64 10.37 7.86
N THR A 75 20.34 10.42 9.16
CA THR A 75 21.26 10.92 10.19
C THR A 75 21.59 9.87 11.24
N ASP A 76 20.96 8.70 11.16
CA ASP A 76 21.07 7.64 12.17
C ASP A 76 22.14 6.60 11.76
N PHE A 77 23.41 7.01 11.73
CA PHE A 77 24.53 6.16 11.28
C PHE A 77 24.94 5.08 12.29
N ASN A 78 24.62 5.27 13.57
CA ASN A 78 25.01 4.35 14.65
C ASN A 78 23.96 3.28 14.95
N ALA A 79 22.84 3.27 14.21
CA ALA A 79 21.81 2.26 14.37
C ALA A 79 22.34 0.86 14.06
N LYS A 80 21.69 -0.14 14.67
CA LYS A 80 21.89 -1.55 14.32
C LYS A 80 20.87 -1.95 13.26
N LEU A 81 21.29 -2.80 12.34
CA LEU A 81 20.48 -3.37 11.29
C LEU A 81 20.20 -4.83 11.61
N LYS A 82 18.92 -5.19 11.71
CA LYS A 82 18.52 -6.60 11.78
C LYS A 82 18.38 -7.14 10.35
N VAL A 83 19.08 -8.20 9.98
CA VAL A 83 18.95 -8.87 8.69
C VAL A 83 18.26 -10.20 8.90
N ASN A 84 17.13 -10.43 8.26
CA ASN A 84 16.43 -11.71 8.30
C ASN A 84 16.62 -12.41 6.96
N LEU A 85 17.14 -13.63 6.98
CA LEU A 85 17.41 -14.44 5.80
C LEU A 85 16.73 -15.80 5.97
N ASP A 86 16.11 -16.29 4.90
CA ASP A 86 15.69 -17.69 4.73
C ASP A 86 15.93 -18.08 3.27
N ILE A 87 16.94 -18.90 3.03
CA ILE A 87 17.37 -19.33 1.70
C ILE A 87 17.64 -20.83 1.70
N THR A 88 17.31 -21.52 0.61
CA THR A 88 17.74 -22.92 0.40
C THR A 88 18.69 -23.01 -0.77
N VAL A 89 19.84 -23.64 -0.57
CA VAL A 89 20.89 -23.87 -1.58
C VAL A 89 20.95 -25.36 -1.92
N ALA A 90 21.09 -25.72 -3.20
CA ALA A 90 21.15 -27.09 -3.71
C ALA A 90 22.50 -27.80 -3.41
N MET A 91 22.99 -27.67 -2.18
CA MET A 91 24.18 -28.34 -1.67
C MET A 91 23.96 -28.80 -0.23
N PRO A 92 24.55 -29.92 0.22
CA PRO A 92 24.48 -30.36 1.61
C PRO A 92 25.02 -29.33 2.61
N CYS A 93 24.49 -29.26 3.83
CA CYS A 93 24.92 -28.24 4.80
C CYS A 93 26.39 -28.36 5.22
N HIS A 94 26.94 -29.57 5.30
CA HIS A 94 28.36 -29.78 5.61
C HIS A 94 29.31 -29.19 4.54
N SER A 95 28.78 -28.92 3.35
CA SER A 95 29.51 -28.53 2.14
C SER A 95 29.44 -27.03 1.84
N ILE A 96 28.63 -26.27 2.57
CA ILE A 96 28.49 -24.82 2.41
C ILE A 96 28.81 -24.10 3.72
N GLY A 97 29.23 -22.84 3.61
CA GLY A 97 29.37 -21.93 4.74
C GLY A 97 28.77 -20.59 4.38
N ALA A 98 27.87 -20.10 5.23
CA ALA A 98 27.37 -18.73 5.18
C ALA A 98 28.23 -17.84 6.07
N ASP A 99 28.69 -16.72 5.54
CA ASP A 99 29.50 -15.75 6.28
C ASP A 99 29.10 -14.31 5.92
N ILE A 100 29.45 -13.37 6.79
CA ILE A 100 29.22 -11.94 6.57
C ILE A 100 30.48 -11.15 6.86
N LEU A 101 30.83 -10.28 5.92
CA LEU A 101 31.90 -9.32 6.11
C LEU A 101 31.34 -7.92 6.00
N ASP A 102 31.44 -7.15 7.09
CA ASP A 102 31.11 -5.73 7.07
C ASP A 102 32.33 -4.91 6.60
N SER A 103 32.08 -3.67 6.17
CA SER A 103 33.15 -2.74 5.77
C SER A 103 34.12 -2.37 6.90
N THR A 104 33.78 -2.68 8.16
CA THR A 104 34.67 -2.51 9.31
C THR A 104 35.59 -3.71 9.54
N ASN A 105 35.50 -4.72 8.66
CA ASN A 105 36.26 -5.96 8.70
C ASN A 105 36.09 -6.71 10.04
N GLN A 106 34.92 -6.55 10.68
CA GLN A 106 34.56 -7.27 11.90
C GLN A 106 33.90 -8.61 11.53
N ASN A 107 34.36 -9.69 12.16
CA ASN A 107 33.95 -11.06 11.83
C ASN A 107 32.56 -11.42 12.41
N PHE A 108 31.90 -12.36 11.72
CA PHE A 108 30.59 -12.97 12.01
C PHE A 108 30.33 -13.38 13.48
N MET A 109 31.37 -13.77 14.23
CA MET A 109 31.25 -14.22 15.63
C MET A 109 30.70 -13.16 16.61
N VAL A 110 30.67 -11.88 16.23
CA VAL A 110 30.14 -10.79 17.08
C VAL A 110 28.64 -10.57 16.88
N PHE A 111 28.05 -11.07 15.78
CA PHE A 111 26.73 -10.63 15.30
C PHE A 111 25.62 -11.71 15.33
N GLY A 112 25.95 -12.92 15.83
CA GLY A 112 25.05 -14.08 15.88
C GLY A 112 25.41 -15.14 14.83
N THR A 113 24.69 -16.26 14.82
CA THR A 113 24.88 -17.36 13.87
C THR A 113 23.58 -17.67 13.15
N LEU A 114 23.65 -17.85 11.82
CA LEU A 114 22.55 -18.40 11.03
C LEU A 114 22.41 -19.90 11.32
N GLU A 115 21.17 -20.39 11.39
CA GLU A 115 20.89 -21.81 11.53
C GLU A 115 20.93 -22.48 10.16
N GLU A 116 21.47 -23.70 10.12
CA GLU A 116 21.56 -24.53 8.93
C GLU A 116 20.75 -25.81 9.16
N GLU A 117 19.84 -26.13 8.25
CA GLU A 117 19.00 -27.33 8.28
C GLU A 117 19.17 -28.14 6.99
N ASP A 118 19.57 -29.41 7.14
CA ASP A 118 19.67 -30.36 6.02
C ASP A 118 18.28 -30.62 5.43
N THR A 119 18.13 -30.43 4.11
CA THR A 119 16.86 -30.58 3.40
C THR A 119 17.06 -31.12 1.99
N TRP A 120 15.99 -31.19 1.20
CA TRP A 120 16.06 -31.56 -0.21
C TRP A 120 15.70 -30.40 -1.11
N PHE A 121 16.42 -30.27 -2.23
CA PHE A 121 16.18 -29.20 -3.18
C PHE A 121 14.83 -29.36 -3.85
N GLU A 122 14.39 -30.59 -4.14
CA GLU A 122 13.01 -30.84 -4.56
C GLU A 122 12.02 -30.48 -3.44
N MET A 123 10.93 -29.76 -3.77
CA MET A 123 9.88 -29.38 -2.81
C MET A 123 8.81 -30.46 -2.70
N SER A 124 8.21 -30.59 -1.51
CA SER A 124 6.92 -31.29 -1.39
C SER A 124 5.79 -30.47 -2.04
N GLU A 125 4.68 -31.11 -2.39
CA GLU A 125 3.53 -30.43 -3.02
C GLU A 125 3.03 -29.22 -2.22
N GLU A 126 2.97 -29.32 -0.89
CA GLU A 126 2.56 -28.21 -0.02
C GLU A 126 3.58 -27.05 -0.03
N GLN A 127 4.87 -27.37 0.01
CA GLN A 127 5.94 -26.37 -0.06
C GLN A 127 5.98 -25.68 -1.41
N LYS A 128 5.74 -26.45 -2.49
CA LYS A 128 5.69 -25.93 -3.85
C LYS A 128 4.51 -24.98 -4.03
N ALA A 129 3.31 -25.37 -3.59
CA ALA A 129 2.13 -24.50 -3.64
C ALA A 129 2.39 -23.19 -2.86
N HIS A 130 2.93 -23.28 -1.64
CA HIS A 130 3.27 -22.11 -0.83
C HIS A 130 4.30 -21.18 -1.53
N PHE A 131 5.34 -21.77 -2.11
CA PHE A 131 6.38 -21.00 -2.81
C PHE A 131 5.83 -20.31 -4.06
N GLU A 132 5.01 -21.02 -4.85
CA GLU A 132 4.34 -20.48 -6.03
C GLU A 132 3.38 -19.33 -5.69
N ASP A 133 2.64 -19.45 -4.58
CA ASP A 133 1.74 -18.40 -4.10
C ASP A 133 2.52 -17.12 -3.74
N ILE A 134 3.65 -17.25 -3.02
CA ILE A 134 4.54 -16.12 -2.70
C ILE A 134 5.11 -15.52 -3.97
N ARG A 135 5.65 -16.35 -4.87
CA ARG A 135 6.27 -15.90 -6.13
C ARG A 135 5.26 -15.12 -6.99
N TYR A 136 4.06 -15.67 -7.17
CA TYR A 136 2.98 -15.03 -7.93
C TYR A 136 2.56 -13.69 -7.32
N PHE A 137 2.40 -13.65 -6.00
CA PHE A 137 2.01 -12.42 -5.31
C PHE A 137 3.10 -11.35 -5.40
N ASN A 138 4.37 -11.74 -5.23
CA ASN A 138 5.50 -10.81 -5.32
C ASN A 138 5.68 -10.27 -6.76
N SER A 139 5.63 -11.13 -7.78
CA SER A 139 5.72 -10.70 -9.18
C SER A 139 4.57 -9.75 -9.55
N TYR A 140 3.36 -10.05 -9.09
CA TYR A 140 2.18 -9.19 -9.32
C TYR A 140 2.38 -7.77 -8.74
N LEU A 141 2.91 -7.68 -7.51
CA LEU A 141 3.14 -6.40 -6.85
C LEU A 141 4.32 -5.61 -7.41
N THR A 142 5.36 -6.30 -7.90
CA THR A 142 6.59 -5.65 -8.36
C THR A 142 6.53 -5.23 -9.84
N GLU A 143 5.86 -6.00 -10.70
CA GLU A 143 5.88 -5.78 -12.16
C GLU A 143 4.66 -5.04 -12.71
N GLU A 144 3.44 -5.33 -12.23
CA GLU A 144 2.22 -4.83 -12.89
C GLU A 144 1.76 -3.45 -12.36
N PHE A 145 2.00 -3.13 -11.09
CA PHE A 145 1.42 -1.93 -10.49
C PHE A 145 2.37 -1.21 -9.51
N HIS A 146 3.14 -0.26 -10.03
CA HIS A 146 3.97 0.61 -9.17
C HIS A 146 3.17 1.55 -8.25
N ALA A 147 1.84 1.65 -8.43
CA ALA A 147 0.95 2.49 -7.63
C ALA A 147 0.27 1.76 -6.46
N VAL A 148 0.46 0.43 -6.28
CA VAL A 148 -0.19 -0.30 -5.17
C VAL A 148 0.44 0.02 -3.82
N ASN A 149 1.65 0.58 -3.79
CA ASN A 149 2.30 0.94 -2.53
C ASN A 149 1.38 1.78 -1.63
N GLU A 150 0.72 2.80 -2.16
CA GLU A 150 -0.21 3.62 -1.37
C GLU A 150 -1.39 2.81 -0.78
N LEU A 151 -1.90 1.83 -1.54
CA LEU A 151 -2.95 0.93 -1.09
C LEU A 151 -2.46 -0.06 -0.02
N LEU A 152 -1.23 -0.56 -0.14
CA LEU A 152 -0.61 -1.46 0.84
C LEU A 152 -0.44 -0.76 2.18
N TRP A 153 0.08 0.48 2.17
CA TRP A 153 0.21 1.30 3.38
C TRP A 153 -1.15 1.65 4.00
N LYS A 154 -2.19 1.87 3.18
CA LYS A 154 -3.54 2.18 3.65
C LYS A 154 -4.31 0.98 4.21
N SER A 155 -4.11 -0.21 3.62
CA SER A 155 -4.80 -1.44 4.03
C SER A 155 -4.22 -2.05 5.31
N ALA A 156 -3.07 -1.54 5.78
CA ALA A 156 -2.32 -2.06 6.91
C ALA A 156 -2.05 -3.58 6.82
N HIS A 157 -2.12 -4.15 5.61
CA HIS A 157 -1.74 -5.54 5.37
C HIS A 157 -0.23 -5.58 5.21
N SER A 158 0.45 -6.18 6.20
CA SER A 158 1.78 -6.74 6.01
C SER A 158 1.61 -8.07 5.28
N PHE A 159 2.08 -8.17 4.05
CA PHE A 159 2.38 -9.48 3.50
C PHE A 159 3.68 -9.95 4.14
N GLN A 160 3.57 -10.62 5.28
CA GLN A 160 4.66 -11.43 5.79
C GLN A 160 4.46 -12.83 5.21
N PRO A 161 5.43 -13.34 4.42
CA PRO A 161 5.42 -14.74 4.04
C PRO A 161 5.25 -15.59 5.29
N SER A 162 4.30 -16.52 5.27
CA SER A 162 4.24 -17.52 6.33
C SER A 162 5.54 -18.31 6.32
N ALA A 163 5.98 -18.75 7.49
CA ALA A 163 7.16 -19.61 7.57
C ALA A 163 6.96 -20.82 6.65
N VAL A 164 8.02 -21.19 5.92
CA VAL A 164 7.99 -22.32 4.98
C VAL A 164 7.39 -23.55 5.69
N PRO A 165 6.33 -24.17 5.14
CA PRO A 165 5.68 -25.28 5.79
C PRO A 165 6.66 -26.45 5.96
N LYS A 166 6.55 -27.13 7.10
CA LYS A 166 7.34 -28.33 7.36
C LYS A 166 7.01 -29.38 6.30
N ARG A 167 8.03 -30.06 5.83
CA ARG A 167 7.90 -31.07 4.79
C ARG A 167 7.00 -32.23 5.26
N SER A 168 6.02 -32.61 4.43
CA SER A 168 5.10 -33.71 4.74
C SER A 168 5.69 -35.10 4.43
N THR A 169 6.58 -35.20 3.43
CA THR A 169 7.19 -36.45 2.97
C THR A 169 8.72 -36.38 3.00
N ILE A 170 9.36 -37.38 3.61
CA ILE A 170 10.81 -37.51 3.63
C ILE A 170 11.25 -38.42 2.47
N PRO A 171 12.04 -37.93 1.51
CA PRO A 171 12.58 -38.74 0.42
C PRO A 171 13.50 -39.87 0.91
N ASN A 172 13.53 -40.99 0.20
CA ASN A 172 14.47 -42.10 0.45
C ASN A 172 15.87 -41.83 -0.11
N GLN A 173 16.37 -40.61 0.04
CA GLN A 173 17.71 -40.19 -0.39
C GLN A 173 18.32 -39.28 0.67
N ALA A 174 19.65 -39.21 0.71
CA ALA A 174 20.31 -38.27 1.60
C ALA A 174 19.91 -36.82 1.25
N PRO A 175 19.89 -35.89 2.23
CA PRO A 175 19.68 -34.47 1.97
C PRO A 175 20.66 -33.92 0.94
N ASP A 176 20.15 -33.30 -0.12
CA ASP A 176 20.92 -32.73 -1.23
C ASP A 176 20.92 -31.19 -1.23
N ALA A 177 20.27 -30.57 -0.24
CA ALA A 177 20.20 -29.13 -0.08
C ALA A 177 20.37 -28.71 1.39
N CYS A 178 20.65 -27.43 1.57
CA CYS A 178 20.79 -26.82 2.87
C CYS A 178 19.94 -25.57 2.96
N ARG A 179 19.10 -25.50 3.98
CA ARG A 179 18.34 -24.30 4.30
C ARG A 179 19.12 -23.49 5.33
N VAL A 180 19.45 -22.27 4.98
CA VAL A 180 20.14 -21.30 5.85
C VAL A 180 19.11 -20.25 6.25
N PHE A 181 18.79 -20.16 7.53
CA PHE A 181 17.79 -19.21 8.01
C PHE A 181 18.15 -18.59 9.37
N GLY A 182 17.60 -17.41 9.65
CA GLY A 182 17.78 -16.73 10.93
C GLY A 182 17.79 -15.22 10.82
N SER A 183 18.07 -14.58 11.96
CA SER A 183 18.19 -13.12 12.06
C SER A 183 19.57 -12.75 12.61
N LEU A 184 20.26 -11.82 11.95
CA LEU A 184 21.55 -11.27 12.37
C LEU A 184 21.40 -9.81 12.76
N GLU A 185 22.04 -9.37 13.84
CA GLU A 185 22.07 -7.96 14.23
C GLU A 185 23.44 -7.35 13.91
N LEU A 186 23.49 -6.50 12.89
CA LEU A 186 24.69 -5.95 12.30
C LEU A 186 24.81 -4.46 12.57
N ASN A 187 26.01 -3.91 12.34
CA ASN A 187 26.18 -2.47 12.23
C ASN A 187 25.50 -1.97 10.94
N LYS A 188 24.92 -0.76 10.97
CA LYS A 188 24.37 -0.10 9.79
C LYS A 188 25.50 0.47 8.90
N VAL A 189 26.22 -0.43 8.26
CA VAL A 189 27.31 -0.13 7.33
C VAL A 189 27.23 -1.06 6.13
N ALA A 190 27.84 -0.67 5.01
CA ALA A 190 27.96 -1.54 3.85
C ALA A 190 28.60 -2.88 4.22
N GLY A 191 28.10 -3.96 3.62
CA GLY A 191 28.59 -5.31 3.90
C GLY A 191 28.30 -6.31 2.78
N ASN A 192 28.82 -7.52 2.97
CA ASN A 192 28.81 -8.59 1.99
C ASN A 192 28.51 -9.92 2.69
N LEU A 193 27.23 -10.32 2.68
CA LEU A 193 26.80 -11.65 3.11
C LEU A 193 27.02 -12.61 1.95
N HIS A 194 27.67 -13.74 2.18
CA HIS A 194 27.94 -14.67 1.10
C HIS A 194 27.89 -16.13 1.56
N ILE A 195 27.45 -16.98 0.65
CA ILE A 195 27.34 -18.42 0.83
C ILE A 195 28.23 -19.05 -0.23
N THR A 196 29.28 -19.74 0.22
CA THR A 196 30.26 -20.37 -0.68
C THR A 196 30.52 -21.81 -0.27
N ALA A 197 31.23 -22.55 -1.13
CA ALA A 197 31.57 -23.93 -0.86
C ALA A 197 32.65 -24.03 0.23
N GLY A 198 32.41 -24.90 1.21
CA GLY A 198 33.28 -25.12 2.37
C GLY A 198 32.86 -24.30 3.58
N LYS A 199 33.12 -24.86 4.78
CA LYS A 199 32.90 -24.16 6.04
C LYS A 199 33.85 -22.97 6.16
N SER A 200 33.31 -21.83 6.58
CA SER A 200 34.11 -20.67 6.93
C SER A 200 34.93 -20.98 8.18
N LEU A 201 36.24 -20.80 8.08
CA LEU A 201 37.15 -20.77 9.22
C LEU A 201 37.57 -19.32 9.44
N ASN A 202 37.24 -18.80 10.62
CA ASN A 202 37.57 -17.44 11.02
C ASN A 202 39.04 -17.36 11.44
N LEU A 203 39.82 -16.51 10.78
CA LEU A 203 41.18 -16.12 11.16
C LEU A 203 41.18 -14.67 11.70
N PRO A 204 42.24 -14.23 12.40
CA PRO A 204 42.32 -12.87 12.97
C PRO A 204 42.22 -11.72 11.96
N ASP A 205 42.62 -11.93 10.69
CA ASP A 205 42.64 -10.90 9.62
C ASP A 205 41.66 -11.21 8.46
N GLY A 206 40.66 -12.07 8.68
CA GLY A 206 39.63 -12.42 7.70
C GLY A 206 39.17 -13.86 7.84
N HIS A 207 38.39 -14.36 6.89
CA HIS A 207 37.92 -15.74 6.88
C HIS A 207 38.36 -16.46 5.60
N ILE A 208 38.59 -17.76 5.72
CA ILE A 208 38.83 -18.64 4.57
C ILE A 208 37.76 -19.70 4.54
N HIS A 209 37.23 -19.99 3.37
CA HIS A 209 36.42 -21.18 3.17
C HIS A 209 37.36 -22.32 2.84
N LEU A 210 37.44 -23.33 3.71
CA LEU A 210 38.15 -24.56 3.37
C LEU A 210 37.18 -25.50 2.65
N PRO A 211 37.39 -25.82 1.36
CA PRO A 211 36.67 -26.89 0.69
C PRO A 211 37.22 -28.22 1.20
N VAL A 212 36.80 -28.62 2.40
CA VAL A 212 37.20 -29.89 2.99
C VAL A 212 36.45 -31.00 2.23
N PHE A 213 37.19 -31.79 1.44
CA PHE A 213 36.77 -33.02 0.73
C PHE A 213 35.92 -32.92 -0.57
N MET A 214 35.77 -31.77 -1.24
CA MET A 214 35.00 -31.72 -2.50
C MET A 214 35.81 -31.35 -3.75
N PHE A 215 35.57 -32.10 -4.83
CA PHE A 215 35.97 -31.74 -6.18
C PHE A 215 35.04 -30.65 -6.72
N GLN A 216 35.56 -29.66 -7.45
CA GLN A 216 34.79 -28.53 -8.01
C GLN A 216 33.60 -28.95 -8.89
N SER A 217 33.60 -30.17 -9.43
CA SER A 217 32.51 -30.72 -10.25
C SER A 217 31.25 -31.10 -9.46
N ALA A 218 31.27 -31.03 -8.13
CA ALA A 218 30.13 -31.36 -7.27
C ALA A 218 29.37 -30.13 -6.74
N TYR A 219 29.78 -28.92 -7.11
CA TYR A 219 29.13 -27.69 -6.63
C TYR A 219 27.84 -27.41 -7.39
N ASN A 220 26.81 -26.98 -6.67
CA ASN A 220 25.55 -26.57 -7.28
C ASN A 220 24.97 -25.37 -6.53
N PHE A 221 25.28 -24.17 -7.00
CA PHE A 221 24.78 -22.92 -6.41
C PHE A 221 23.36 -22.57 -6.86
N SER A 222 22.58 -23.53 -7.34
CA SER A 222 21.13 -23.34 -7.51
C SER A 222 20.53 -23.04 -6.14
N HIS A 223 19.69 -22.02 -6.07
CA HIS A 223 19.14 -21.57 -4.80
C HIS A 223 17.78 -20.92 -4.97
N ARG A 224 17.06 -20.87 -3.85
CA ARG A 224 15.75 -20.24 -3.74
C ARG A 224 15.72 -19.39 -2.48
N ILE A 225 15.27 -18.15 -2.64
CA ILE A 225 15.18 -17.18 -1.56
C ILE A 225 13.73 -17.20 -1.08
N HIS A 226 13.51 -17.71 0.12
CA HIS A 226 12.17 -17.73 0.73
C HIS A 226 11.83 -16.37 1.31
N HIS A 227 12.80 -15.77 2.01
CA HIS A 227 12.61 -14.46 2.60
C HIS A 227 13.95 -13.73 2.77
N LEU A 228 13.98 -12.44 2.39
CA LEU A 228 15.07 -11.54 2.77
C LEU A 228 14.50 -10.20 3.20
N SER A 229 14.74 -9.81 4.46
CA SER A 229 14.27 -8.52 4.97
C SER A 229 15.29 -7.84 5.87
N PHE A 230 15.09 -6.53 6.02
CA PHE A 230 15.96 -5.64 6.77
C PHE A 230 15.13 -4.86 7.79
N GLY A 231 15.51 -4.93 9.06
CA GLY A 231 14.81 -4.36 10.20
C GLY A 231 13.67 -5.23 10.73
N ASP A 232 12.77 -4.58 11.47
CA ASP A 232 11.55 -5.22 11.95
C ASP A 232 10.48 -5.23 10.86
N SER A 233 9.62 -6.25 10.92
CA SER A 233 8.55 -6.38 9.95
C SER A 233 7.40 -5.44 10.27
N THR A 234 6.92 -4.73 9.25
CA THR A 234 5.83 -3.77 9.34
C THR A 234 4.91 -3.90 8.13
N ALA A 235 3.66 -3.48 8.26
CA ALA A 235 2.72 -3.43 7.15
C ALA A 235 3.18 -2.50 6.03
N GLY A 236 2.80 -2.82 4.79
CA GLY A 236 3.05 -1.96 3.62
C GLY A 236 4.40 -2.14 2.92
N ILE A 237 5.27 -3.05 3.38
CA ILE A 237 6.57 -3.33 2.74
C ILE A 237 6.51 -4.60 1.92
N ILE A 238 7.10 -4.52 0.72
CA ILE A 238 7.33 -5.65 -0.18
C ILE A 238 8.83 -5.92 -0.21
N HIS A 239 9.23 -7.19 -0.19
CA HIS A 239 10.62 -7.62 -0.29
C HIS A 239 10.87 -8.21 -1.69
N PRO A 240 11.62 -7.52 -2.58
CA PRO A 240 11.75 -7.93 -3.97
C PRO A 240 12.33 -9.32 -4.23
N LEU A 241 13.06 -9.90 -3.27
CA LEU A 241 13.71 -11.22 -3.44
C LEU A 241 12.89 -12.39 -2.89
N ASP A 242 11.75 -12.13 -2.25
CA ASP A 242 10.91 -13.19 -1.70
C ASP A 242 10.29 -14.03 -2.83
N GLY A 243 10.56 -15.34 -2.82
CA GLY A 243 10.09 -16.25 -3.88
C GLY A 243 10.96 -16.26 -5.14
N ASP A 244 12.16 -15.68 -5.12
CA ASP A 244 13.13 -15.79 -6.22
C ASP A 244 13.78 -17.18 -6.26
N GLU A 245 13.93 -17.75 -7.45
CA GLU A 245 14.57 -19.05 -7.68
C GLU A 245 15.56 -18.96 -8.85
N LYS A 246 16.81 -19.35 -8.59
CA LYS A 246 17.86 -19.44 -9.61
C LYS A 246 18.37 -20.86 -9.70
N ILE A 247 18.31 -21.41 -10.92
CA ILE A 247 18.83 -22.75 -11.25
C ILE A 247 20.06 -22.57 -12.14
N THR A 248 21.15 -23.27 -11.82
CA THR A 248 22.37 -23.31 -12.65
C THR A 248 22.72 -24.72 -13.05
N GLU A 249 23.22 -24.86 -14.28
CA GLU A 249 23.85 -26.08 -14.78
C GLU A 249 25.37 -26.07 -14.52
N ASN A 250 25.97 -24.89 -14.35
CA ASN A 250 27.43 -24.74 -14.22
C ASN A 250 27.86 -24.67 -12.74
N PRO A 251 28.72 -25.59 -12.27
CA PRO A 251 29.13 -25.67 -10.86
C PRO A 251 29.99 -24.48 -10.40
N VAL A 252 30.59 -23.76 -11.35
CA VAL A 252 31.47 -22.60 -11.12
C VAL A 252 30.75 -21.26 -11.35
N THR A 253 29.44 -21.22 -11.08
CA THR A 253 28.62 -20.01 -11.20
C THR A 253 28.76 -19.11 -9.97
N LEU A 254 28.86 -17.80 -10.21
CA LEU A 254 28.76 -16.75 -9.21
C LEU A 254 27.45 -15.97 -9.39
N TYR A 255 26.66 -15.90 -8.33
CA TYR A 255 25.49 -15.04 -8.20
C TYR A 255 25.81 -13.84 -7.31
N GLN A 256 25.52 -12.64 -7.80
CA GLN A 256 25.69 -11.39 -7.05
C GLN A 256 24.39 -10.60 -7.03
N TYR A 257 23.91 -10.32 -5.83
CA TYR A 257 22.79 -9.44 -5.53
C TYR A 257 23.35 -8.14 -4.98
N PHE A 258 23.19 -7.05 -5.72
CA PHE A 258 23.53 -5.71 -5.28
C PHE A 258 22.28 -5.06 -4.69
N ILE A 259 22.27 -4.91 -3.38
CA ILE A 259 21.13 -4.46 -2.59
C ILE A 259 21.38 -3.03 -2.13
N GLU A 260 20.48 -2.12 -2.47
CA GLU A 260 20.48 -0.75 -1.97
C GLU A 260 19.37 -0.63 -0.91
N ILE A 261 19.75 -0.46 0.35
CA ILE A 261 18.85 -0.39 1.50
C ILE A 261 18.45 1.06 1.76
N VAL A 262 17.15 1.32 1.88
CA VAL A 262 16.56 2.63 2.17
C VAL A 262 15.87 2.58 3.55
N PRO A 263 16.41 3.27 4.57
CA PRO A 263 15.75 3.38 5.86
C PRO A 263 14.34 3.98 5.72
N THR A 264 13.36 3.40 6.40
CA THR A 264 11.96 3.81 6.35
C THR A 264 11.41 3.90 7.77
N ASP A 265 11.04 5.10 8.20
CA ASP A 265 10.38 5.32 9.48
C ASP A 265 8.86 5.34 9.25
N VAL A 266 8.14 4.42 9.89
CA VAL A 266 6.69 4.30 9.77
C VAL A 266 6.05 4.89 11.01
N GLU A 267 5.36 6.00 10.83
CA GLU A 267 4.62 6.70 11.89
C GLU A 267 3.11 6.54 11.66
N THR A 268 2.52 5.63 12.43
CA THR A 268 1.07 5.45 12.50
C THR A 268 0.51 6.17 13.72
N PHE A 269 -0.81 6.30 13.80
CA PHE A 269 -1.47 6.92 14.96
C PHE A 269 -1.19 6.21 16.29
N LEU A 270 -0.92 4.90 16.26
CA LEU A 270 -0.75 4.06 17.47
C LEU A 270 0.68 3.58 17.70
N SER A 271 1.51 3.54 16.65
CA SER A 271 2.83 2.92 16.69
C SER A 271 3.82 3.65 15.80
N GLN A 272 5.06 3.72 16.26
CA GLN A 272 6.22 4.12 15.46
C GLN A 272 7.11 2.89 15.29
N ALA A 273 7.47 2.58 14.05
CA ALA A 273 8.34 1.45 13.73
C ALA A 273 9.45 1.89 12.78
N LYS A 274 10.68 1.44 13.04
CA LYS A 274 11.82 1.60 12.14
C LYS A 274 11.96 0.35 11.31
N THR A 275 11.98 0.50 10.00
CA THR A 275 12.08 -0.61 9.06
C THR A 275 12.88 -0.17 7.85
N TYR A 276 13.14 -1.07 6.91
CA TYR A 276 13.97 -0.80 5.76
C TYR A 276 13.34 -1.41 4.51
N GLN A 277 13.29 -0.59 3.46
CA GLN A 277 12.98 -1.04 2.11
C GLN A 277 14.29 -1.27 1.38
N TYR A 278 14.27 -2.04 0.30
CA TYR A 278 15.46 -2.20 -0.52
C TYR A 278 15.11 -2.39 -1.99
N SER A 279 16.06 -2.04 -2.84
CA SER A 279 16.05 -2.39 -4.26
C SER A 279 17.20 -3.34 -4.55
N VAL A 280 17.04 -4.20 -5.55
CA VAL A 280 18.03 -5.21 -5.90
C VAL A 280 18.41 -5.13 -7.37
N LYS A 281 19.69 -5.36 -7.66
CA LYS A 281 20.21 -5.63 -9.01
C LYS A 281 20.94 -6.95 -8.99
N GLU A 282 20.66 -7.78 -9.97
CA GLU A 282 21.22 -9.13 -10.05
C GLU A 282 22.30 -9.20 -11.12
N ASN A 283 23.35 -9.98 -10.84
CA ASN A 283 24.38 -10.30 -11.80
C ASN A 283 24.78 -11.77 -11.64
N MET A 284 24.68 -12.53 -12.73
CA MET A 284 25.12 -13.91 -12.82
C MET A 284 26.34 -13.97 -13.74
N ARG A 285 27.43 -14.58 -13.28
CA ARG A 285 28.61 -14.84 -14.11
C ARG A 285 29.15 -16.23 -13.87
N VAL A 286 29.62 -16.88 -14.92
CA VAL A 286 30.36 -18.15 -14.82
C VAL A 286 31.85 -17.81 -14.68
N ILE A 287 32.52 -18.43 -13.69
CA ILE A 287 33.94 -18.23 -13.45
C ILE A 287 34.73 -19.08 -14.45
N ASP A 288 35.68 -18.43 -15.12
CA ASP A 288 36.54 -19.04 -16.12
C ASP A 288 37.95 -18.44 -15.99
N HIS A 289 38.83 -19.18 -15.31
CA HIS A 289 40.19 -18.74 -15.06
C HIS A 289 41.04 -18.62 -16.33
N ASP A 290 40.70 -19.36 -17.40
CA ASP A 290 41.43 -19.33 -18.66
C ASP A 290 41.11 -18.06 -19.46
N ASN A 291 39.91 -17.51 -19.29
CA ASN A 291 39.45 -16.27 -19.92
C ASN A 291 39.56 -15.04 -18.99
N ASN A 292 40.52 -15.03 -18.05
CA ASN A 292 40.73 -13.94 -17.08
C ASN A 292 39.52 -13.62 -16.18
N SER A 293 38.53 -14.53 -16.08
CA SER A 293 37.41 -14.40 -15.16
C SER A 293 37.79 -15.03 -13.82
N HIS A 294 38.46 -14.24 -12.98
CA HIS A 294 38.79 -14.64 -11.62
C HIS A 294 37.66 -14.32 -10.64
N GLY A 295 37.40 -15.26 -9.74
CA GLY A 295 36.43 -15.15 -8.67
C GLY A 295 36.24 -16.47 -7.95
N MET A 296 35.62 -16.43 -6.78
CA MET A 296 35.16 -17.63 -6.09
C MET A 296 33.68 -17.83 -6.43
N PRO A 297 33.26 -19.03 -6.88
CA PRO A 297 31.85 -19.30 -7.14
C PRO A 297 31.07 -19.31 -5.82
N GLY A 298 29.79 -18.94 -5.89
CA GLY A 298 28.97 -18.75 -4.69
C GLY A 298 27.83 -17.76 -4.89
N ILE A 299 27.12 -17.49 -3.80
CA ILE A 299 25.99 -16.56 -3.74
C ILE A 299 26.40 -15.40 -2.85
N TYR A 300 26.32 -14.17 -3.36
CA TYR A 300 26.81 -12.98 -2.66
C TYR A 300 25.72 -11.91 -2.63
N PHE A 301 25.36 -11.46 -1.43
CA PHE A 301 24.48 -10.34 -1.15
C PHE A 301 25.32 -9.16 -0.68
N LYS A 302 25.62 -8.27 -1.63
CA LYS A 302 26.35 -7.03 -1.39
C LYS A 302 25.34 -5.95 -1.11
N TYR A 303 25.29 -5.45 0.12
CA TYR A 303 24.33 -4.43 0.51
C TYR A 303 25.02 -3.12 0.91
N ASP A 304 24.40 -2.01 0.53
CA ASP A 304 24.81 -0.66 0.91
C ASP A 304 23.58 0.16 1.32
N PHE A 305 23.80 1.25 2.04
CA PHE A 305 22.75 2.13 2.53
C PHE A 305 22.62 3.39 1.68
N SER A 306 21.37 3.71 1.33
CA SER A 306 21.06 4.99 0.73
C SER A 306 21.25 6.14 1.72
N ALA A 307 21.78 7.27 1.24
CA ALA A 307 21.90 8.49 2.02
C ALA A 307 20.55 9.15 2.36
N MET A 308 19.45 8.65 1.78
CA MET A 308 18.10 9.16 1.98
C MET A 308 17.29 8.17 2.82
N LYS A 309 16.45 8.71 3.70
CA LYS A 309 15.45 8.01 4.49
C LYS A 309 14.05 8.43 4.06
N VAL A 310 13.11 7.50 4.10
CA VAL A 310 11.68 7.75 3.85
C VAL A 310 10.95 7.80 5.19
N ILE A 311 10.16 8.84 5.42
CA ILE A 311 9.23 8.90 6.54
C ILE A 311 7.82 8.71 5.98
N VAL A 312 7.14 7.67 6.46
CA VAL A 312 5.77 7.33 6.10
C VAL A 312 4.87 7.76 7.24
N THR A 313 4.15 8.87 7.05
CA THR A 313 3.22 9.40 8.05
C THR A 313 1.78 9.15 7.62
N GLN A 314 0.99 8.54 8.51
CA GLN A 314 -0.45 8.44 8.32
C GLN A 314 -1.10 9.75 8.77
N THR A 315 -1.61 10.52 7.82
CA THR A 315 -2.26 11.81 8.10
C THR A 315 -3.77 11.69 8.05
N ARG A 316 -4.44 12.51 8.86
CA ARG A 316 -5.90 12.68 8.84
C ARG A 316 -6.24 14.15 8.85
N GLU A 317 -7.31 14.50 8.16
CA GLU A 317 -7.81 15.87 8.23
C GLU A 317 -8.31 16.19 9.64
N PRO A 318 -7.98 17.36 10.19
CA PRO A 318 -8.52 17.78 11.48
C PRO A 318 -10.04 18.04 11.35
N LEU A 319 -10.78 17.74 12.42
CA LEU A 319 -12.25 17.89 12.48
C LEU A 319 -12.75 19.26 12.00
N PHE A 320 -12.02 20.33 12.33
CA PHE A 320 -12.40 21.68 11.93
C PHE A 320 -12.36 21.88 10.41
N GLN A 321 -11.31 21.36 9.77
CA GLN A 321 -11.18 21.43 8.31
C GLN A 321 -12.28 20.64 7.61
N PHE A 322 -12.67 19.49 8.17
CA PHE A 322 -13.84 18.74 7.70
C PHE A 322 -15.13 19.54 7.79
N PHE A 323 -15.42 20.20 8.92
CA PHE A 323 -16.63 21.02 9.04
C PHE A 323 -16.67 22.19 8.07
N VAL A 324 -15.52 22.87 7.88
CA VAL A 324 -15.38 23.95 6.89
C VAL A 324 -15.69 23.41 5.50
N ARG A 325 -15.09 22.29 5.09
CA ARG A 325 -15.35 21.65 3.79
C ARG A 325 -16.82 21.26 3.63
N LEU A 326 -17.41 20.58 4.62
CA LEU A 326 -18.80 20.14 4.58
C LEU A 326 -19.76 21.33 4.41
N SER A 327 -19.55 22.40 5.17
CA SER A 327 -20.37 23.62 5.09
C SER A 327 -20.23 24.32 3.74
N SER A 328 -19.00 24.44 3.22
CA SER A 328 -18.72 25.04 1.92
C SER A 328 -19.39 24.27 0.78
N THR A 329 -19.31 22.95 0.82
CA THR A 329 -19.89 22.08 -0.21
C THR A 329 -21.41 22.13 -0.21
N VAL A 330 -22.06 22.08 0.96
CA VAL A 330 -23.52 22.21 1.07
C VAL A 330 -23.99 23.57 0.57
N ALA A 331 -23.33 24.66 1.00
CA ALA A 331 -23.65 26.01 0.55
C ALA A 331 -23.48 26.18 -0.96
N GLY A 332 -22.39 25.64 -1.53
CA GLY A 332 -22.13 25.66 -2.97
C GLY A 332 -23.25 25.01 -3.79
N ILE A 333 -23.74 23.84 -3.37
CA ILE A 333 -24.83 23.14 -4.07
C ILE A 333 -26.13 23.94 -4.02
N PHE A 334 -26.47 24.55 -2.87
CA PHE A 334 -27.65 25.41 -2.76
C PHE A 334 -27.60 26.60 -3.72
N VAL A 335 -26.45 27.27 -3.82
CA VAL A 335 -26.26 28.41 -4.74
C VAL A 335 -26.39 27.96 -6.20
N ILE A 336 -25.72 26.87 -6.58
CA ILE A 336 -25.74 26.36 -7.95
C ILE A 336 -27.15 25.89 -8.34
N ALA A 337 -27.84 25.17 -7.46
CA ALA A 337 -29.21 24.72 -7.71
C ALA A 337 -30.17 25.92 -7.88
N GLY A 338 -29.99 26.97 -7.08
CA GLY A 338 -30.75 28.22 -7.21
C GLY A 338 -30.52 28.92 -8.55
N ILE A 339 -29.26 29.08 -8.95
CA ILE A 339 -28.91 29.69 -10.24
C ILE A 339 -29.47 28.87 -11.41
N LEU A 340 -29.31 27.54 -11.38
CA LEU A 340 -29.84 26.65 -12.42
C LEU A 340 -31.37 26.71 -12.50
N SER A 341 -32.06 26.75 -11.36
CA SER A 341 -33.52 26.89 -11.35
C SER A 341 -33.95 28.23 -11.95
N ASN A 342 -33.27 29.33 -11.62
CA ASN A 342 -33.58 30.65 -12.16
C ASN A 342 -33.33 30.73 -13.68
N VAL A 343 -32.20 30.18 -14.16
CA VAL A 343 -31.89 30.12 -15.59
C VAL A 343 -32.90 29.25 -16.34
N ALA A 344 -33.25 28.08 -15.79
CA ALA A 344 -34.28 27.22 -16.38
C ALA A 344 -35.64 27.92 -16.48
N GLN A 345 -36.04 28.63 -15.43
CA GLN A 345 -37.28 29.43 -15.44
C GLN A 345 -37.23 30.58 -16.45
N MET A 346 -36.10 31.28 -16.60
CA MET A 346 -35.92 32.31 -17.62
C MET A 346 -36.07 31.74 -19.04
N ILE A 347 -35.45 30.58 -19.31
CA ILE A 347 -35.53 29.92 -20.61
C ILE A 347 -36.98 29.52 -20.91
N ILE A 348 -37.68 28.91 -19.95
CA ILE A 348 -39.07 28.49 -20.13
C ILE A 348 -39.99 29.70 -20.33
N LYS A 349 -39.79 30.79 -19.56
CA LYS A 349 -40.54 32.04 -19.77
C LYS A 349 -40.30 32.60 -21.17
N LYS A 350 -39.07 32.55 -21.68
CA LYS A 350 -38.75 33.03 -23.03
C LYS A 350 -39.42 32.18 -24.12
N PHE A 351 -39.35 30.85 -24.02
CA PHE A 351 -40.01 29.95 -24.98
C PHE A 351 -41.55 30.09 -24.97
N ASN A 352 -42.16 30.15 -23.77
CA ASN A 352 -43.60 30.36 -23.67
C ASN A 352 -44.01 31.74 -24.20
N LEU A 353 -43.18 32.76 -24.02
CA LEU A 353 -43.42 34.10 -24.57
C LEU A 353 -43.33 34.12 -26.09
N GLU A 354 -42.34 33.43 -26.69
CA GLU A 354 -42.23 33.27 -28.14
C GLU A 354 -43.47 32.56 -28.72
N GLN A 355 -43.95 31.49 -28.09
CA GLN A 355 -45.19 30.82 -28.54
C GLN A 355 -46.44 31.68 -28.39
N ILE A 356 -46.56 32.48 -27.32
CA ILE A 356 -47.69 33.42 -27.15
C ILE A 356 -47.64 34.53 -28.21
N ILE A 357 -46.44 34.99 -28.60
CA ILE A 357 -46.28 35.99 -29.65
C ILE A 357 -46.66 35.41 -31.01
N GLU A 358 -46.19 34.20 -31.37
CA GLU A 358 -46.59 33.51 -32.60
C GLU A 358 -48.11 33.31 -32.68
N GLN A 359 -48.74 32.80 -31.61
CA GLN A 359 -50.19 32.58 -31.56
C GLN A 359 -51.03 33.87 -31.63
N LYS A 360 -50.45 35.02 -31.26
CA LYS A 360 -51.14 36.33 -31.29
C LYS A 360 -50.93 37.09 -32.61
N LEU A 361 -49.92 36.72 -33.41
CA LEU A 361 -49.71 37.25 -34.76
C LEU A 361 -50.51 36.48 -35.83
N ASP A 362 -50.75 35.18 -35.65
CA ASP A 362 -51.57 34.39 -36.59
C ASP A 362 -53.01 34.91 -36.84
N PRO A 363 -53.80 35.35 -35.84
CA PRO A 363 -55.16 35.87 -36.10
C PRO A 363 -55.18 37.27 -36.72
N ILE A 364 -54.02 37.92 -36.92
CA ILE A 364 -53.94 39.22 -37.61
C ILE A 364 -53.78 39.02 -39.13
N SER A 365 -53.21 37.90 -39.56
CA SER A 365 -53.10 37.54 -40.99
C SER A 365 -54.45 37.14 -41.60
N GLU A 366 -55.35 36.50 -40.85
CA GLU A 366 -56.68 36.12 -41.34
C GLU A 366 -57.66 37.31 -41.42
N ARG A 367 -57.38 38.43 -40.74
CA ARG A 367 -58.26 39.61 -40.73
C ARG A 367 -57.97 40.62 -41.85
N SER A 368 -56.85 40.50 -42.56
CA SER A 368 -56.56 41.35 -43.72
C SER A 368 -57.20 40.86 -45.02
N ASP A 369 -57.60 39.59 -45.10
CA ASP A 369 -58.19 39.02 -46.32
C ASP A 369 -59.72 39.18 -46.39
N ASP A 370 -60.40 39.36 -45.25
CA ASP A 370 -61.85 39.61 -45.17
C ASP A 370 -62.28 41.07 -45.45
N MET A 371 -61.34 41.95 -45.83
CA MET A 371 -61.61 43.36 -46.16
C MET A 371 -61.38 43.69 -47.65
N LEU A 372 -61.19 42.68 -48.49
CA LEU A 372 -60.93 42.80 -49.94
C LEU A 372 -61.87 41.96 -50.83
N ILE A 373 -63.14 41.77 -50.43
CA ILE A 373 -64.21 41.30 -51.33
C ILE A 373 -65.33 42.34 -51.40
#